data_AF-A0AAW1Q105-F1
#
_entry.id   AF-A0AAW1Q105-F1
#
_cell.length_a   1.000
_cell.length_b   1.000
_cell.length_c   1.000
_cell.angle_alpha   90.00
_cell.angle_beta   90.00
_cell.angle_gamma   90.00
#
_symmetry.space_group_name_H-M   'P 1'
#
loop_
_entity.id
_entity.type
_entity.pdbx_description
1 polymer ?
#
loop_
_entity_poly.entity_id
_entity_poly.type
_entity_poly.pdbx_seq_one_letter_code
_entity_poly.pdbx_strand_id
1 'polypeptide(L)'
;MKEWAGMQQGVGRVARAADRDRSWRAGNLQRRYGTISELVVKRKEDGSRQQLVVKRVNPPADSGVSHERKLKSYEVEACFYTDHAPALLQAGRCPIATPLHVCCDLMSSGGSMTLLLTDLRPTYPNNAGQMSLQQCRAALTWLAGFHAHFWERPTPEGLWAQGSYWHLDTRWDEYEAIGPEWADLKAAAKTIDQRLKGFLPSGEHSSKHRTVVHGDFKFCAVHGRLGHLGPLELGG
;
A
#
# COMPACT_ATOMS: atom_id res chain seq x y z
N MET A 1 -20.32 1.29 -32.92
CA MET A 1 -19.29 0.70 -32.03
C MET A 1 -19.89 0.53 -30.65
N LYS A 2 -20.60 -0.59 -30.47
CA LYS A 2 -21.16 -1.08 -29.22
C LYS A 2 -20.26 -2.23 -28.81
N GLU A 3 -19.48 -2.13 -27.74
CA GLU A 3 -18.85 -3.30 -27.05
C GLU A 3 -17.99 -2.93 -25.82
N TRP A 4 -18.38 -1.99 -24.95
CA TRP A 4 -17.61 -1.72 -23.71
C TRP A 4 -18.45 -1.55 -22.44
N ALA A 5 -19.75 -1.93 -22.48
CA ALA A 5 -20.67 -1.79 -21.34
C ALA A 5 -20.87 -3.09 -20.51
N GLY A 6 -20.10 -4.16 -20.77
CA GLY A 6 -20.36 -5.51 -20.21
C GLY A 6 -19.44 -6.01 -19.10
N MET A 7 -18.34 -5.32 -18.77
CA MET A 7 -17.25 -5.90 -17.97
C MET A 7 -17.37 -5.66 -16.45
N GLN A 8 -18.56 -5.37 -15.92
CA GLN A 8 -18.83 -5.26 -14.47
C GLN A 8 -19.63 -6.44 -13.88
N GLN A 9 -19.98 -7.47 -14.67
CA GLN A 9 -20.75 -8.63 -14.20
C GLN A 9 -19.98 -9.97 -14.26
N GLY A 10 -18.69 -9.94 -13.94
CA GLY A 10 -17.79 -11.10 -14.06
C GLY A 10 -17.18 -11.61 -12.76
N VAL A 11 -17.79 -11.39 -11.59
CA VAL A 11 -17.39 -12.18 -10.40
C VAL A 11 -18.07 -13.54 -10.55
N GLY A 12 -17.44 -14.44 -11.32
CA GLY A 12 -17.88 -15.81 -11.50
C GLY A 12 -18.21 -16.42 -10.14
N ARG A 13 -19.43 -16.96 -9.99
CA ARG A 13 -19.93 -17.51 -8.73
C ARG A 13 -18.93 -18.58 -8.24
N VAL A 14 -18.30 -18.38 -7.09
CA VAL A 14 -17.33 -19.33 -6.53
C VAL A 14 -18.02 -20.67 -6.23
N ALA A 15 -17.47 -21.79 -6.71
CA ALA A 15 -18.03 -23.14 -6.50
C ALA A 15 -17.67 -23.72 -5.14
N ARG A 16 -16.42 -23.49 -4.76
CA ARG A 16 -15.80 -23.99 -3.54
C ARG A 16 -14.53 -23.20 -3.35
N ALA A 17 -14.40 -22.51 -2.23
CA ALA A 17 -13.13 -21.98 -1.77
C ALA A 17 -12.48 -23.10 -0.96
N ALA A 18 -11.33 -23.59 -1.40
CA ALA A 18 -10.47 -24.40 -0.54
C ALA A 18 -9.48 -23.42 0.06
N ASP A 19 -9.68 -23.08 1.33
CA ASP A 19 -8.65 -22.41 2.11
C ASP A 19 -7.53 -23.43 2.29
N ARG A 20 -6.53 -23.37 1.42
CA ARG A 20 -5.26 -24.03 1.74
C ARG A 20 -4.65 -23.12 2.77
N ASP A 21 -4.80 -23.48 4.04
CA ASP A 21 -4.28 -22.75 5.19
C ASP A 21 -2.74 -22.75 5.17
N ARG A 22 -2.19 -21.99 4.22
CA ARG A 22 -0.90 -21.35 4.33
C ARG A 22 -1.20 -19.91 4.68
N SER A 23 -1.82 -19.70 5.84
CA SER A 23 -1.81 -18.39 6.45
C SER A 23 -0.36 -18.06 6.81
N TRP A 24 0.27 -17.15 6.09
CA TRP A 24 1.49 -16.52 6.57
C TRP A 24 1.14 -15.12 7.05
N ARG A 25 1.61 -14.79 8.24
CA ARG A 25 1.52 -13.41 8.72
C ARG A 25 2.48 -12.61 7.87
N ALA A 26 1.96 -11.78 6.96
CA ALA A 26 2.79 -10.82 6.24
C ALA A 26 3.54 -9.97 7.29
N GLY A 27 4.84 -9.74 7.09
CA GLY A 27 5.70 -9.09 8.08
C GLY A 27 5.25 -7.70 8.53
N ASN A 28 4.33 -7.07 7.78
CA ASN A 28 3.79 -5.73 8.07
C ASN A 28 2.44 -5.73 8.80
N LEU A 29 1.74 -6.87 8.88
CA LEU A 29 0.51 -6.95 9.65
C LEU A 29 0.87 -7.24 11.10
N GLN A 30 0.77 -6.22 11.97
CA GLN A 30 1.10 -6.39 13.38
C GLN A 30 0.28 -7.53 13.96
N ARG A 31 0.93 -8.42 14.72
CA ARG A 31 0.43 -9.74 15.17
C ARG A 31 -1.00 -9.75 15.74
N ARG A 32 -1.52 -8.61 16.19
CA ARG A 32 -2.83 -8.42 16.82
C ARG A 32 -3.94 -7.87 15.92
N TYR A 33 -3.66 -7.35 14.72
CA TYR A 33 -4.65 -6.61 13.92
C TYR A 33 -5.28 -7.41 12.78
N GLY A 34 -4.77 -8.59 12.41
CA GLY A 34 -5.34 -9.33 11.29
C GLY A 34 -4.44 -10.40 10.69
N THR A 35 -4.86 -10.92 9.52
CA THR A 35 -4.13 -11.91 8.72
C THR A 35 -4.04 -11.52 7.24
N ILE A 36 -3.01 -12.03 6.56
CA ILE A 36 -2.97 -12.12 5.10
C ILE A 36 -2.90 -13.61 4.76
N SER A 37 -3.74 -14.08 3.84
CA SER A 37 -3.84 -15.50 3.49
C SER A 37 -3.90 -15.68 1.97
N GLU A 38 -3.39 -16.81 1.51
CA GLU A 38 -3.55 -17.31 0.15
C GLU A 38 -4.93 -17.95 0.00
N LEU A 39 -5.65 -17.66 -1.08
CA LEU A 39 -6.90 -18.34 -1.39
C LEU A 39 -6.84 -18.91 -2.81
N VAL A 40 -7.08 -20.21 -2.94
CA VAL A 40 -7.22 -20.86 -4.25
C VAL A 40 -8.70 -21.08 -4.53
N VAL A 41 -9.23 -20.34 -5.50
CA VAL A 41 -10.62 -20.48 -5.92
C VAL A 41 -10.69 -21.29 -7.21
N LYS A 42 -11.69 -22.19 -7.30
CA LYS A 42 -12.03 -22.88 -8.54
C LYS A 42 -13.21 -22.17 -9.19
N ARG A 43 -13.03 -21.67 -10.43
CA ARG A 43 -14.11 -21.05 -11.21
C ARG A 43 -15.15 -22.09 -11.58
N LYS A 44 -16.43 -21.71 -11.50
CA LYS A 44 -17.55 -22.61 -11.86
C LYS A 44 -17.60 -22.89 -13.37
N GLU A 45 -17.31 -21.89 -14.19
CA GLU A 45 -17.51 -21.95 -15.64
C GLU A 45 -16.59 -22.98 -16.32
N ASP A 46 -15.29 -22.94 -16.01
CA ASP A 46 -14.26 -23.72 -16.72
C ASP A 46 -13.46 -24.65 -15.79
N GLY A 47 -13.74 -24.62 -14.48
CA GLY A 47 -13.00 -25.38 -13.49
C GLY A 47 -11.55 -24.92 -13.29
N SER A 48 -11.15 -23.80 -13.89
CA SER A 48 -9.82 -23.23 -13.73
C SER A 48 -9.58 -22.80 -12.29
N ARG A 49 -8.32 -22.85 -11.87
CA ARG A 49 -7.91 -22.43 -10.52
C ARG A 49 -7.28 -21.05 -10.60
N GLN A 50 -7.70 -20.16 -9.72
CA GLN A 50 -7.12 -18.84 -9.57
C GLN A 50 -6.58 -18.67 -8.14
N GLN A 51 -5.36 -18.15 -8.04
CA GLN A 51 -4.73 -17.79 -6.77
C GLN A 51 -5.05 -16.33 -6.46
N LEU A 52 -5.49 -16.09 -5.24
CA LEU A 52 -5.89 -14.80 -4.70
C LEU A 52 -5.19 -14.54 -3.37
N VAL A 53 -5.15 -13.28 -2.97
CA VAL A 53 -4.67 -12.85 -1.65
C VAL A 53 -5.84 -12.25 -0.89
N VAL A 54 -6.05 -12.69 0.34
CA VAL A 54 -7.04 -12.14 1.26
C VAL A 54 -6.31 -11.44 2.38
N LYS A 55 -6.59 -10.15 2.61
CA LYS A 55 -6.16 -9.43 3.80
C LYS A 55 -7.38 -9.15 4.67
N ARG A 56 -7.39 -9.70 5.88
CA ARG A 56 -8.42 -9.43 6.90
C ARG A 56 -7.80 -8.64 8.03
N VAL A 57 -8.47 -7.58 8.44
CA VAL A 57 -8.09 -6.75 9.57
C VAL A 57 -9.24 -6.76 10.57
N ASN A 58 -8.95 -7.24 11.76
CA ASN A 58 -9.82 -7.26 12.93
C ASN A 58 -9.02 -6.58 14.06
N PRO A 59 -9.13 -5.25 14.20
CA PRO A 59 -8.40 -4.52 15.23
C PRO A 59 -8.81 -5.00 16.63
N PRO A 60 -7.87 -5.08 17.58
CA PRO A 60 -8.23 -5.26 18.98
C PRO A 60 -8.95 -4.02 19.50
N ALA A 61 -9.75 -4.17 20.56
CA ALA A 61 -10.22 -3.03 21.34
C ALA A 61 -9.01 -2.38 22.03
N ASP A 62 -8.57 -1.25 21.51
CA ASP A 62 -7.39 -0.51 21.94
C ASP A 62 -7.64 0.99 21.72
N SER A 63 -6.80 1.86 22.26
CA SER A 63 -6.97 3.32 22.11
C SER A 63 -5.63 4.05 22.06
N GLY A 64 -5.65 5.26 21.52
CA GLY A 64 -4.48 6.14 21.45
C GLY A 64 -3.88 6.28 20.05
N VAL A 65 -2.97 7.24 19.93
CA VAL A 65 -2.47 7.77 18.65
C VAL A 65 -1.89 6.69 17.72
N SER A 66 -1.20 5.69 18.26
CA SER A 66 -0.63 4.60 17.47
C SER A 66 -1.69 3.63 16.92
N HIS A 67 -2.76 3.40 17.69
CA HIS A 67 -3.91 2.58 17.28
C HIS A 67 -4.70 3.31 16.18
N GLU A 68 -5.09 4.56 16.45
CA GLU A 68 -5.84 5.42 15.52
C GLU A 68 -5.12 5.60 14.18
N ARG A 69 -3.82 5.90 14.22
CA ARG A 69 -3.01 5.99 12.99
C ARG A 69 -3.02 4.70 12.19
N LYS A 70 -3.06 3.54 12.86
CA LYS A 70 -3.11 2.24 12.18
C LYS A 70 -4.48 1.97 11.59
N LEU A 71 -5.56 2.24 12.32
CA LEU A 71 -6.92 2.18 11.77
C LEU A 71 -7.03 3.04 10.52
N LYS A 72 -6.55 4.29 10.59
CA LYS A 72 -6.54 5.18 9.44
C LYS A 72 -5.75 4.64 8.26
N SER A 73 -4.63 3.95 8.50
CA SER A 73 -3.85 3.34 7.42
C SER A 73 -4.63 2.26 6.66
N TYR A 74 -5.48 1.48 7.35
CA TYR A 74 -6.33 0.48 6.71
C TYR A 74 -7.50 1.09 5.97
N GLU A 75 -8.12 2.14 6.51
CA GLU A 75 -9.14 2.92 5.78
C GLU A 75 -8.59 3.51 4.48
N VAL A 76 -7.40 4.11 4.53
CA VAL A 76 -6.74 4.68 3.35
C VAL A 76 -6.41 3.59 2.33
N GLU A 77 -5.98 2.42 2.78
CA GLU A 77 -5.72 1.28 1.88
C GLU A 77 -7.01 0.75 1.23
N ALA A 78 -8.10 0.63 2.00
CA ALA A 78 -9.40 0.25 1.46
C ALA A 78 -9.90 1.26 0.44
N CYS A 79 -9.84 2.56 0.75
CA CYS A 79 -10.21 3.64 -0.16
C CYS A 79 -9.35 3.63 -1.44
N PHE A 80 -8.02 3.42 -1.32
CA PHE A 80 -7.15 3.28 -2.49
C PHE A 80 -7.64 2.19 -3.45
N TYR A 81 -7.94 0.99 -2.94
CA TYR A 81 -8.41 -0.10 -3.78
C TYR A 81 -9.83 0.07 -4.30
N THR A 82 -10.72 0.74 -3.56
CA THR A 82 -12.10 1.00 -4.00
C THR A 82 -12.14 2.09 -5.08
N ASP A 83 -11.51 3.23 -4.81
CA ASP A 83 -11.80 4.46 -5.55
C ASP A 83 -10.69 4.83 -6.56
N HIS A 84 -9.44 4.44 -6.30
CA HIS A 84 -8.28 4.92 -7.07
C HIS A 84 -7.63 3.84 -7.95
N ALA A 85 -7.59 2.60 -7.47
CA ALA A 85 -7.03 1.46 -8.19
C ALA A 85 -7.68 1.20 -9.57
N PRO A 86 -9.01 1.34 -9.77
CA PRO A 86 -9.63 1.08 -11.08
C PRO A 86 -9.08 1.96 -12.21
N ALA A 87 -8.90 3.27 -11.95
CA ALA A 87 -8.34 4.19 -12.94
C ALA A 87 -6.86 3.91 -13.24
N LEU A 88 -6.10 3.51 -12.22
CA LEU A 88 -4.69 3.12 -12.38
C LEU A 88 -4.54 1.84 -13.21
N LEU A 89 -5.38 0.83 -12.96
CA LEU A 89 -5.44 -0.42 -13.72
C LEU A 89 -5.83 -0.15 -15.19
N GLN A 90 -6.82 0.70 -15.43
CA GLN A 90 -7.24 1.09 -16.77
C GLN A 90 -6.13 1.80 -17.54
N ALA A 91 -5.32 2.63 -16.86
CA ALA A 91 -4.19 3.30 -17.49
C ALA A 91 -3.07 2.34 -17.94
N GLY A 92 -2.97 1.15 -17.33
CA GLY A 92 -2.06 0.07 -17.75
C GLY A 92 -0.57 0.35 -17.56
N ARG A 93 -0.19 1.45 -16.89
CA ARG A 93 1.22 1.86 -16.71
C ARG A 93 1.84 1.38 -15.40
N CYS A 94 1.03 0.91 -14.47
CA CYS A 94 1.43 0.56 -13.12
C CYS A 94 0.70 -0.72 -12.71
N PRO A 95 1.29 -1.91 -12.90
CA PRO A 95 0.65 -3.15 -12.49
C PRO A 95 0.47 -3.15 -10.98
N ILE A 96 -0.79 -3.25 -10.54
CA ILE A 96 -1.19 -3.41 -9.15
C ILE A 96 -2.09 -4.63 -9.03
N ALA A 97 -2.32 -5.12 -7.82
CA ALA A 97 -3.24 -6.21 -7.61
C ALA A 97 -4.67 -5.73 -7.89
N THR A 98 -5.42 -6.47 -8.70
CA THR A 98 -6.80 -6.13 -9.00
C THR A 98 -7.68 -6.43 -7.79
N PRO A 99 -8.43 -5.45 -7.28
CA PRO A 99 -9.39 -5.69 -6.20
C PRO A 99 -10.60 -6.44 -6.74
N LEU A 100 -10.91 -7.58 -6.12
CA LEU A 100 -12.10 -8.38 -6.41
C LEU A 100 -13.21 -8.15 -5.39
N HIS A 101 -12.83 -7.78 -4.17
CA HIS A 101 -13.76 -7.39 -3.12
C HIS A 101 -13.04 -6.49 -2.11
N VAL A 102 -13.69 -5.40 -1.71
CA VAL A 102 -13.24 -4.51 -0.65
C VAL A 102 -14.43 -4.28 0.28
N CYS A 103 -14.22 -4.50 1.58
CA CYS A 103 -15.18 -4.21 2.64
C CYS A 103 -14.41 -3.58 3.80
N CYS A 104 -14.87 -2.44 4.30
CA CYS A 104 -14.22 -1.71 5.39
C CYS A 104 -15.29 -1.04 6.26
N ASP A 105 -15.36 -1.45 7.52
CA ASP A 105 -16.31 -0.93 8.52
C ASP A 105 -15.58 -0.61 9.84
N LEU A 106 -14.35 -0.12 9.75
CA LEU A 106 -13.48 0.14 10.91
C LEU A 106 -13.98 1.28 11.82
N MET A 107 -14.96 2.05 11.36
CA MET A 107 -15.62 3.12 12.14
C MET A 107 -16.68 2.58 13.10
N SER A 108 -17.16 1.35 12.89
CA SER A 108 -18.15 0.70 13.75
C SER A 108 -17.49 0.00 14.94
N SER A 109 -18.23 -0.13 16.04
CA SER A 109 -17.76 -0.90 17.20
C SER A 109 -17.54 -2.36 16.81
N GLY A 110 -16.32 -2.87 16.99
CA GLY A 110 -15.92 -4.20 16.50
C GLY A 110 -15.70 -4.26 14.98
N GLY A 111 -15.51 -3.11 14.34
CA GLY A 111 -15.29 -2.95 12.91
C GLY A 111 -14.17 -3.81 12.35
N SER A 112 -14.28 -4.17 11.08
CA SER A 112 -13.29 -4.99 10.37
C SER A 112 -13.07 -4.50 8.94
N MET A 113 -12.01 -4.98 8.32
CA MET A 113 -11.75 -4.78 6.90
C MET A 113 -11.38 -6.10 6.24
N THR A 114 -11.92 -6.35 5.05
CA THR A 114 -11.53 -7.45 4.18
C THR A 114 -11.19 -6.92 2.79
N LEU A 115 -9.99 -7.25 2.32
CA LEU A 115 -9.50 -6.98 0.96
C LEU A 115 -9.21 -8.31 0.27
N LEU A 116 -9.88 -8.57 -0.85
CA LEU A 116 -9.62 -9.70 -1.74
C LEU A 116 -8.98 -9.19 -3.02
N LEU A 117 -7.74 -9.59 -3.28
CA LEU A 117 -6.92 -9.10 -4.38
C LEU A 117 -6.43 -10.27 -5.25
N THR A 118 -6.13 -10.00 -6.52
CA THR A 118 -5.39 -10.96 -7.36
C THR A 118 -3.97 -11.17 -6.84
N ASP A 119 -3.45 -12.39 -6.92
CA ASP A 119 -2.06 -12.66 -6.59
C ASP A 119 -1.12 -12.25 -7.73
N LEU A 120 -0.19 -11.34 -7.43
CA LEU A 120 0.81 -10.86 -8.38
C LEU A 120 2.02 -11.78 -8.51
N ARG A 121 2.28 -12.67 -7.53
CA ARG A 121 3.51 -13.49 -7.47
C ARG A 121 3.73 -14.41 -8.68
N PRO A 122 2.70 -14.98 -9.34
CA PRO A 122 2.91 -15.77 -10.56
C PRO A 122 3.53 -14.96 -11.70
N THR A 123 3.26 -13.64 -11.76
CA THR A 123 3.82 -12.74 -12.79
C THR A 123 5.08 -12.04 -12.29
N TYR A 124 5.12 -11.70 -11.00
CA TYR A 124 6.19 -10.96 -10.35
C TYR A 124 6.70 -11.79 -9.15
N PRO A 125 7.48 -12.86 -9.40
CA PRO A 125 7.91 -13.76 -8.34
C PRO A 125 8.81 -13.05 -7.34
N ASN A 126 8.71 -13.52 -6.09
CA ASN A 126 9.55 -13.04 -5.02
C ASN A 126 10.99 -13.48 -5.19
N ASN A 127 11.90 -12.52 -5.23
CA ASN A 127 13.32 -12.80 -5.17
C ASN A 127 13.85 -12.37 -3.80
N ALA A 128 14.00 -13.36 -2.92
CA ALA A 128 14.66 -13.17 -1.64
C ALA A 128 16.18 -13.02 -1.87
N GLY A 129 16.69 -11.79 -2.00
CA GLY A 129 18.11 -11.58 -2.31
C GLY A 129 18.51 -10.14 -2.64
N GLN A 130 19.47 -9.94 -3.55
CA GLN A 130 19.80 -8.63 -4.11
C GLN A 130 18.95 -8.37 -5.37
N MET A 131 18.61 -7.10 -5.64
CA MET A 131 17.97 -6.74 -6.91
C MET A 131 18.99 -6.76 -8.04
N SER A 132 18.68 -7.46 -9.12
CA SER A 132 19.39 -7.25 -10.37
C SER A 132 19.10 -5.85 -10.92
N LEU A 133 19.98 -5.32 -11.76
CA LEU A 133 19.75 -4.03 -12.44
C LEU A 133 18.44 -4.01 -13.23
N GLN A 134 18.03 -5.15 -13.80
CA GLN A 134 16.76 -5.28 -14.50
C GLN A 134 15.57 -5.12 -13.55
N GLN A 135 15.63 -5.71 -12.35
CA GLN A 135 14.58 -5.54 -11.34
C GLN A 135 14.54 -4.09 -10.82
N CYS A 136 15.70 -3.44 -10.65
CA CYS A 136 15.74 -2.02 -10.29
C CYS A 136 15.06 -1.16 -11.34
N ARG A 137 15.36 -1.39 -12.63
CA ARG A 137 14.69 -0.69 -13.74
C ARG A 137 13.18 -0.94 -13.78
N ALA A 138 12.75 -2.17 -13.51
CA ALA A 138 11.32 -2.50 -13.43
C ALA A 138 10.63 -1.77 -12.26
N ALA A 139 11.25 -1.74 -11.07
CA ALA A 139 10.75 -1.00 -9.92
C ALA A 139 10.68 0.51 -10.19
N LEU A 140 11.73 1.10 -10.78
CA LEU A 140 11.74 2.52 -11.16
C LEU A 140 10.68 2.85 -12.21
N THR A 141 10.46 1.95 -13.17
CA THR A 141 9.39 2.10 -14.18
C THR A 141 8.02 2.08 -13.52
N TRP A 142 7.80 1.16 -12.57
CA TRP A 142 6.57 1.11 -11.78
C TRP A 142 6.36 2.39 -10.97
N LEU A 143 7.39 2.86 -10.26
CA LEU A 143 7.36 4.09 -9.47
C LEU A 143 7.04 5.31 -10.33
N ALA A 144 7.72 5.44 -11.48
CA ALA A 144 7.46 6.51 -12.43
C ALA A 144 6.02 6.44 -12.97
N GLY A 145 5.53 5.25 -13.31
CA GLY A 145 4.15 5.04 -13.78
C GLY A 145 3.11 5.41 -12.73
N PHE A 146 3.33 5.02 -11.47
CA PHE A 146 2.48 5.37 -10.33
C PHE A 146 2.44 6.89 -10.12
N HIS A 147 3.61 7.53 -9.98
CA HIS A 147 3.66 8.98 -9.74
C HIS A 147 3.12 9.79 -10.92
N ALA A 148 3.43 9.40 -12.16
CA ALA A 148 2.88 10.06 -13.34
C ALA A 148 1.34 9.99 -13.40
N HIS A 149 0.72 8.95 -12.83
CA HIS A 149 -0.73 8.86 -12.78
C HIS A 149 -1.36 9.93 -11.87
N PHE A 150 -0.68 10.30 -10.78
CA PHE A 150 -1.20 11.28 -9.82
C PHE A 150 -0.55 12.66 -9.92
N TRP A 151 0.42 12.84 -10.83
CA TRP A 151 1.19 14.07 -10.99
C TRP A 151 0.30 15.26 -11.31
N GLU A 152 0.45 16.32 -10.50
CA GLU A 152 -0.23 17.61 -10.62
C GLU A 152 -1.76 17.54 -10.61
N ARG A 153 -2.31 16.48 -10.02
CA ARG A 153 -3.76 16.33 -9.82
C ARG A 153 -4.18 16.86 -8.45
N PRO A 154 -5.46 17.22 -8.27
CA PRO A 154 -6.02 17.46 -6.94
C PRO A 154 -5.72 16.28 -6.01
N THR A 155 -5.50 16.55 -4.72
CA THR A 155 -5.31 15.50 -3.71
C THR A 155 -6.50 14.55 -3.77
N PRO A 156 -6.30 13.26 -4.05
CA PRO A 156 -7.42 12.34 -4.16
C PRO A 156 -8.09 12.15 -2.80
N GLU A 157 -9.42 12.12 -2.81
CA GLU A 157 -10.22 11.97 -1.60
C GLU A 157 -9.96 10.61 -0.92
N GLY A 158 -10.02 10.59 0.40
CA GLY A 158 -9.86 9.39 1.22
C GLY A 158 -8.43 8.85 1.33
N LEU A 159 -7.45 9.47 0.66
CA LEU A 159 -6.02 9.20 0.84
C LEU A 159 -5.38 10.11 1.90
N TRP A 160 -4.13 9.83 2.26
CA TRP A 160 -3.35 10.70 3.14
C TRP A 160 -3.14 12.08 2.51
N ALA A 161 -3.43 13.15 3.26
CA ALA A 161 -3.17 14.52 2.82
C ALA A 161 -1.65 14.80 2.62
N GLN A 162 -0.82 14.11 3.41
CA GLN A 162 0.63 14.19 3.38
C GLN A 162 1.22 12.77 3.37
N GLY A 163 1.91 12.40 2.28
CA GLY A 163 2.50 11.07 2.10
C GLY A 163 4.00 10.97 2.34
N SER A 164 4.72 12.09 2.42
CA SER A 164 6.17 12.12 2.70
C SER A 164 6.43 11.96 4.20
N TYR A 165 7.54 11.33 4.59
CA TYR A 165 8.01 11.24 5.98
C TYR A 165 8.38 12.61 6.60
N TRP A 166 8.28 13.68 5.83
CA TRP A 166 8.39 15.05 6.30
C TRP A 166 7.15 15.42 7.13
N HIS A 167 7.25 15.39 8.46
CA HIS A 167 6.18 15.76 9.39
C HIS A 167 6.68 16.78 10.40
N LEU A 168 6.99 17.99 9.93
CA LEU A 168 7.54 19.05 10.78
C LEU A 168 6.57 19.43 11.91
N ASP A 169 5.26 19.39 11.65
CA ASP A 169 4.21 19.73 12.62
C ASP A 169 4.27 18.91 13.92
N THR A 170 4.83 17.70 13.86
CA THR A 170 4.86 16.76 15.00
C THR A 170 6.28 16.53 15.54
N ARG A 171 7.30 17.24 15.03
CA ARG A 171 8.73 16.99 15.32
C ARG A 171 9.47 18.27 15.71
N TRP A 172 8.84 19.09 16.55
CA TRP A 172 9.41 20.37 17.00
C TRP A 172 10.71 20.19 17.77
N ASP A 173 10.83 19.18 18.63
CA ASP A 173 12.07 18.90 19.37
C ASP A 173 13.25 18.61 18.42
N GLU A 174 13.00 17.82 17.36
CA GLU A 174 14.02 17.52 16.33
C GLU A 174 14.41 18.78 15.56
N TYR A 175 13.44 19.65 15.24
CA TYR A 175 13.68 20.94 14.59
C TYR A 175 14.50 21.89 15.47
N GLU A 176 14.19 21.97 16.76
CA GLU A 176 14.92 22.82 17.71
C GLU A 176 16.36 22.33 17.93
N ALA A 177 16.56 21.01 17.93
CA ALA A 177 17.87 20.38 18.05
C ALA A 177 18.78 20.53 16.83
N ILE A 178 18.29 21.08 15.70
CA ILE A 178 19.14 21.36 14.53
C ILE A 178 20.25 22.34 14.93
N GLY A 179 21.50 21.87 14.82
CA GLY A 179 22.71 22.59 15.18
C GLY A 179 23.06 23.75 14.24
N PRO A 180 23.97 24.64 14.68
CA PRO A 180 24.35 25.85 13.93
C PRO A 180 24.96 25.54 12.55
N GLU A 181 25.57 24.37 12.38
CA GLU A 181 26.11 23.90 11.09
C GLU A 181 25.04 23.66 10.01
N TRP A 182 23.77 23.59 10.41
CA TRP A 182 22.61 23.46 9.53
C TRP A 182 21.65 24.66 9.64
N ALA A 183 22.15 25.84 10.06
CA ALA A 183 21.33 27.04 10.27
C ALA A 183 20.47 27.42 9.05
N ASP A 184 21.03 27.31 7.84
CA ASP A 184 20.30 27.60 6.60
C ASP A 184 19.13 26.62 6.36
N LEU A 185 19.33 25.33 6.65
CA LEU A 185 18.26 24.33 6.58
C LEU A 185 17.17 24.62 7.60
N LYS A 186 17.55 24.96 8.84
CA LYS A 186 16.61 25.32 9.91
C LYS A 186 15.76 26.54 9.50
N ALA A 187 16.39 27.58 8.95
CA ALA A 187 15.71 28.76 8.44
C ALA A 187 14.75 28.43 7.27
N ALA A 188 15.13 27.50 6.40
CA ALA A 188 14.31 27.09 5.26
C ALA A 188 13.22 26.05 5.59
N ALA A 189 13.32 25.33 6.72
CA ALA A 189 12.51 24.15 7.01
C ALA A 189 11.00 24.41 6.96
N LYS A 190 10.53 25.52 7.54
CA LYS A 190 9.11 25.90 7.49
C LYS A 190 8.65 26.19 6.07
N THR A 191 9.49 26.85 5.27
CA THR A 191 9.19 27.12 3.86
C THR A 191 9.13 25.82 3.06
N ILE A 192 10.08 24.92 3.27
CA ILE A 192 10.09 23.59 2.63
C ILE A 192 8.83 22.81 3.00
N ASP A 193 8.45 22.79 4.28
CA ASP A 193 7.24 22.13 4.76
C ASP A 193 5.97 22.65 4.05
N GLN A 194 5.82 23.97 3.97
CA GLN A 194 4.69 24.59 3.27
C GLN A 194 4.68 24.22 1.78
N ARG A 195 5.85 24.22 1.12
CA ARG A 195 5.96 23.80 -0.28
C ARG A 195 5.60 22.33 -0.49
N LEU A 196 6.06 21.43 0.38
CA LEU A 196 5.72 20.00 0.31
C LEU A 196 4.22 19.76 0.52
N LYS A 197 3.57 20.58 1.34
CA LYS A 197 2.11 20.59 1.53
C LYS A 197 1.34 21.23 0.37
N GLY A 198 2.02 21.93 -0.55
CA GLY A 198 1.43 22.55 -1.73
C GLY A 198 1.12 24.04 -1.60
N PHE A 199 1.49 24.70 -0.50
CA PHE A 199 1.23 26.12 -0.31
C PHE A 199 2.25 26.98 -1.07
N LEU A 200 1.75 27.97 -1.80
CA LEU A 200 2.53 29.03 -2.45
C LEU A 200 2.83 30.18 -1.48
N PRO A 201 3.78 31.09 -1.76
CA PRO A 201 4.06 32.24 -0.90
C PRO A 201 2.88 33.19 -0.81
N SER A 202 1.98 33.16 -1.81
CA SER A 202 0.70 33.87 -1.80
C SER A 202 -0.31 33.32 -0.78
N GLY A 203 -0.06 32.14 -0.21
CA GLY A 203 -0.99 31.42 0.68
C GLY A 203 -1.95 30.48 -0.05
N GLU A 204 -1.99 30.52 -1.39
CA GLU A 204 -2.83 29.63 -2.20
C GLU A 204 -2.28 28.20 -2.20
N HIS A 205 -3.16 27.20 -2.16
CA HIS A 205 -2.79 25.81 -2.29
C HIS A 205 -2.74 25.40 -3.78
N SER A 206 -1.68 24.71 -4.17
CA SER A 206 -1.43 24.24 -5.53
C SER A 206 -1.07 22.75 -5.54
N SER A 207 -1.57 22.05 -6.56
CA SER A 207 -1.14 20.68 -6.89
C SER A 207 0.13 20.65 -7.74
N LYS A 208 0.66 21.80 -8.16
CA LYS A 208 1.84 21.86 -9.02
C LYS A 208 3.01 21.11 -8.36
N HIS A 209 3.66 20.24 -9.14
CA HIS A 209 4.75 19.35 -8.72
C HIS A 209 4.41 18.34 -7.61
N ARG A 210 3.12 18.10 -7.32
CA ARG A 210 2.69 17.12 -6.31
C ARG A 210 2.20 15.84 -6.97
N THR A 211 2.30 14.75 -6.22
CA THR A 211 1.77 13.43 -6.58
C THR A 211 1.40 12.68 -5.31
N VAL A 212 0.56 11.66 -5.42
CA VAL A 212 0.44 10.63 -4.39
C VAL A 212 1.77 9.91 -4.23
N VAL A 213 2.13 9.61 -2.99
CA VAL A 213 3.29 8.80 -2.62
C VAL A 213 2.78 7.45 -2.15
N HIS A 214 3.39 6.37 -2.64
CA HIS A 214 3.09 5.02 -2.17
C HIS A 214 3.65 4.85 -0.74
N GLY A 215 3.13 3.90 0.04
CA GLY A 215 3.74 3.54 1.34
C GLY A 215 5.17 3.01 1.18
N ASP A 216 5.91 2.76 2.27
CA ASP A 216 7.33 2.36 2.19
C ASP A 216 7.60 1.31 1.10
N PHE A 217 8.36 1.69 0.07
CA PHE A 217 8.90 0.74 -0.89
C PHE A 217 10.03 -0.03 -0.20
N LYS A 218 9.65 -1.04 0.57
CA LYS A 218 10.59 -1.97 1.19
C LYS A 218 10.85 -3.09 0.21
N PHE A 219 12.12 -3.35 -0.05
CA PHE A 219 12.59 -4.57 -0.70
C PHE A 219 11.98 -5.84 -0.03
N CYS A 220 11.60 -5.74 1.24
CA CYS A 220 10.97 -6.78 2.05
C CYS A 220 9.44 -6.91 1.92
N ALA A 221 8.73 -6.09 1.13
CA ALA A 221 7.29 -6.31 0.87
C ALA A 221 7.01 -7.66 0.17
N VAL A 222 8.08 -8.35 -0.24
CA VAL A 222 8.03 -9.70 -0.77
C VAL A 222 8.60 -10.76 0.21
N HIS A 223 9.25 -10.39 1.32
CA HIS A 223 9.81 -11.35 2.29
C HIS A 223 8.79 -11.82 3.34
N GLY A 224 8.00 -12.82 2.97
CA GLY A 224 7.21 -13.66 3.87
C GLY A 224 7.85 -15.03 4.14
N ARG A 225 9.15 -15.09 4.47
CA ARG A 225 9.76 -16.28 5.10
C ARG A 225 10.80 -15.82 6.12
N LEU A 226 10.39 -15.76 7.38
CA LEU A 226 11.31 -15.98 8.49
C LEU A 226 11.56 -17.49 8.55
N GLY A 227 12.50 -17.96 7.73
CA GLY A 227 13.09 -19.28 7.87
C GLY A 227 14.19 -19.20 8.92
N HIS A 228 13.94 -19.84 10.05
CA HIS A 228 14.89 -20.32 11.05
C HIS A 228 16.36 -20.33 10.55
N LEU A 229 17.19 -19.40 11.05
CA LEU A 229 18.63 -19.64 11.08
C LEU A 229 18.87 -20.58 12.27
N GLY A 230 19.00 -21.88 11.98
CA GLY A 230 19.62 -22.81 12.91
C GLY A 230 21.09 -22.42 13.13
N PRO A 231 21.69 -22.83 14.26
CA PRO A 231 23.06 -22.46 14.58
C PRO A 231 24.01 -22.98 13.50
N LEU A 232 24.87 -22.10 12.97
CA LEU A 232 26.03 -22.50 12.20
C LEU A 232 26.96 -23.28 13.15
N GLU A 233 27.05 -24.59 12.96
CA GLU A 233 28.20 -25.35 13.41
C GLU A 233 29.39 -24.93 12.53
N LEU A 234 30.34 -24.23 13.12
CA LEU A 234 31.65 -24.00 12.53
C LEU A 234 32.47 -25.27 12.76
N GLY A 235 32.60 -26.08 11.70
CA GLY A 235 33.60 -27.13 11.65
C GLY A 235 35.00 -26.53 11.65
N GLY A 236 35.80 -26.94 12.63
CA GLY A 236 37.23 -26.76 12.77
C GLY A 236 37.73 -27.75 13.81
#